data_AF-A0A917AS37-F1
#
_entry.id   AF-A0A917AS37-F1
#
_cell.length_a   1.000
_cell.length_b   1.000
_cell.length_c   1.000
_cell.angle_alpha   90.00
_cell.angle_beta   90.00
_cell.angle_gamma   90.00
#
_symmetry.space_group_name_H-M   'P 1'
#
loop_
_entity.id
_entity.type
_entity.pdbx_description
1 polymer ?
#
loop_
_entity_poly.entity_id
_entity_poly.type
_entity_poly.pdbx_seq_one_letter_code
_entity_poly.pdbx_strand_id
1 'polypeptide(L)'
;MELETLRDDLAVRSKRGLHFILTSIVLWIGILVVWLLPIKEVAIKNLLTFCILGMLAPIAFMMSKLIKVEFSIKDNPLNKLVLVLVANQVLYIFIAMWIYQAVPDKMAMIIAVIFGAHLLPFGWVYKSKAYFVMSVVISIAILLIGITFSTVIVASVMIGFEILFAIWLSMENKSVSISTNSSVRT
;
A
#
# COMPACT_ATOMS: atom_id res chain seq x y z
N MET A 1 6.91 -23.99 15.25
CA MET A 1 7.16 -22.55 15.48
C MET A 1 5.87 -21.94 15.97
N GLU A 2 5.89 -21.13 17.02
CA GLU A 2 4.70 -20.49 17.57
C GLU A 2 4.23 -19.35 16.63
N LEU A 3 2.92 -19.19 16.41
CA LEU A 3 2.38 -18.23 15.42
C LEU A 3 2.92 -16.80 15.62
N GLU A 4 3.07 -16.36 16.86
CA GLU A 4 3.61 -15.03 17.17
C GLU A 4 5.05 -14.86 16.69
N THR A 5 5.90 -15.86 16.91
CA THR A 5 7.30 -15.83 16.46
C THR A 5 7.41 -15.78 14.93
N LEU A 6 6.50 -16.46 14.21
CA LEU A 6 6.41 -16.39 12.76
C LEU A 6 6.02 -15.00 12.26
N ARG A 7 5.09 -14.33 12.94
CA ARG A 7 4.67 -12.96 12.61
C ARG A 7 5.78 -11.95 12.88
N ASP A 8 6.49 -12.10 13.99
CA ASP A 8 7.60 -11.23 14.36
C ASP A 8 8.78 -11.38 13.38
N ASP A 9 9.16 -12.61 13.00
CA ASP A 9 10.16 -12.88 11.97
C ASP A 9 9.82 -12.20 10.65
N LEU A 10 8.58 -12.39 10.18
CA LEU A 10 8.08 -11.80 8.95
C LEU A 10 8.11 -10.26 8.99
N ALA A 11 7.67 -9.66 10.09
CA ALA A 11 7.65 -8.21 10.30
C ALA A 11 9.05 -7.61 10.28
N VAL A 12 10.03 -8.26 10.91
CA VAL A 12 11.42 -7.78 10.97
C VAL A 12 12.09 -7.88 9.60
N ARG A 13 12.09 -9.05 8.97
CA ARG A 13 12.83 -9.31 7.72
C ARG A 13 12.28 -8.53 6.52
N SER A 14 10.97 -8.31 6.47
CA SER A 14 10.31 -7.51 5.42
C SER A 14 10.26 -6.01 5.73
N LYS A 15 10.70 -5.59 6.94
CA LYS A 15 10.42 -4.26 7.52
C LYS A 15 8.92 -3.91 7.42
N ARG A 16 8.07 -4.87 7.78
CA ARG A 16 6.61 -4.78 7.72
C ARG A 16 6.08 -4.36 6.34
N GLY A 17 6.74 -4.82 5.27
CA GLY A 17 6.33 -4.47 3.91
C GLY A 17 6.56 -3.01 3.50
N LEU A 18 7.46 -2.26 4.17
CA LEU A 18 7.73 -0.85 3.87
C LEU A 18 8.01 -0.57 2.39
N HIS A 19 8.65 -1.50 1.67
CA HIS A 19 8.90 -1.38 0.24
C HIS A 19 7.62 -1.26 -0.60
N PHE A 20 6.51 -1.89 -0.20
CA PHE A 20 5.20 -1.73 -0.85
C PHE A 20 4.61 -0.33 -0.60
N ILE A 21 4.73 0.20 0.61
CA ILE A 21 4.21 1.54 0.93
C ILE A 21 5.00 2.61 0.18
N LEU A 22 6.33 2.49 0.13
CA LEU A 22 7.18 3.40 -0.66
C LEU A 22 6.89 3.29 -2.16
N THR A 23 6.59 2.10 -2.64
CA THR A 23 6.15 1.89 -4.03
C THR A 23 4.84 2.60 -4.30
N SER A 24 3.88 2.51 -3.38
CA SER A 24 2.58 3.18 -3.52
C SER A 24 2.76 4.68 -3.73
N ILE A 25 3.66 5.33 -3.00
CA ILE A 25 3.96 6.77 -3.15
C ILE A 25 4.39 7.08 -4.60
N VAL A 26 5.29 6.27 -5.16
CA VAL A 26 5.77 6.42 -6.53
C VAL A 26 4.62 6.23 -7.54
N LEU A 27 3.75 5.25 -7.31
CA LEU A 27 2.59 5.01 -8.17
C LEU A 27 1.62 6.19 -8.12
N TRP A 28 1.27 6.70 -6.95
CA TRP A 28 0.36 7.83 -6.81
C TRP A 28 0.92 9.14 -7.35
N ILE A 29 2.23 9.35 -7.28
CA ILE A 29 2.89 10.45 -8.00
C ILE A 29 2.68 10.29 -9.51
N GLY A 30 2.86 9.08 -10.05
CA GLY A 30 2.58 8.80 -11.46
C GLY A 30 1.12 9.07 -11.84
N ILE A 31 0.17 8.63 -11.01
CA ILE A 31 -1.26 8.88 -11.19
C ILE A 31 -1.53 10.39 -11.17
N LEU A 32 -0.99 11.13 -10.20
CA LEU A 32 -1.13 12.58 -10.13
C LEU A 32 -0.64 13.25 -11.42
N VAL A 33 0.53 12.86 -11.93
CA VAL A 33 1.08 13.38 -13.19
C VAL A 33 0.11 13.13 -14.35
N VAL A 34 -0.41 11.91 -14.51
CA VAL A 34 -1.40 11.58 -15.55
C VAL A 34 -2.63 12.49 -15.48
N TRP A 35 -3.12 12.75 -14.26
CA TRP A 35 -4.32 13.56 -14.07
C TRP A 35 -4.10 15.06 -14.28
N LEU A 36 -2.86 15.54 -14.12
CA LEU A 36 -2.44 16.90 -14.45
C LEU A 36 -2.18 17.12 -15.95
N LEU A 37 -1.95 16.06 -16.74
CA LEU A 37 -1.78 16.19 -18.18
C LEU A 37 -3.05 16.75 -18.85
N PRO A 38 -2.90 17.54 -19.94
CA PRO A 38 -4.00 18.14 -20.69
C PRO A 38 -4.73 17.12 -21.61
N ILE A 39 -4.95 15.90 -21.11
CA ILE A 39 -5.73 14.86 -21.79
C ILE A 39 -7.21 15.12 -21.51
N LYS A 40 -8.00 15.31 -22.57
CA LYS A 40 -9.45 15.61 -22.45
C LYS A 40 -10.27 14.37 -22.08
N GLU A 41 -9.86 13.20 -22.54
CA GLU A 41 -10.61 11.96 -22.34
C GLU A 41 -10.26 11.31 -20.99
N VAL A 42 -11.25 11.25 -20.10
CA VAL A 42 -11.12 10.62 -18.77
C VAL A 42 -10.82 9.12 -18.89
N ALA A 43 -11.39 8.44 -19.90
CA ALA A 43 -11.12 7.04 -20.19
C ALA A 43 -9.62 6.77 -20.37
N ILE A 44 -8.92 7.61 -21.14
CA ILE A 44 -7.47 7.49 -21.35
C ILE A 44 -6.71 7.71 -20.04
N LYS A 45 -7.08 8.73 -19.24
CA LYS A 45 -6.48 8.96 -17.91
C LYS A 45 -6.65 7.76 -16.98
N ASN A 46 -7.83 7.14 -17.00
CA ASN A 46 -8.12 5.95 -16.22
C ASN A 46 -7.34 4.71 -16.72
N LEU A 47 -7.22 4.51 -18.02
CA LEU A 47 -6.41 3.43 -18.58
C LEU A 47 -4.94 3.58 -18.18
N LEU A 48 -4.39 4.79 -18.29
CA LEU A 48 -3.02 5.09 -17.85
C LEU A 48 -2.85 4.86 -16.33
N THR A 49 -3.87 5.23 -15.53
CA THR A 49 -3.91 4.93 -14.09
C THR A 49 -3.81 3.42 -13.83
N PHE A 50 -4.54 2.59 -14.58
CA PHE A 50 -4.43 1.13 -14.49
C PHE A 50 -3.05 0.61 -14.88
N CYS A 51 -2.46 1.13 -15.97
CA CYS A 51 -1.12 0.73 -16.39
C CYS A 51 -0.09 1.01 -15.29
N ILE A 52 -0.18 2.18 -14.64
CA ILE A 52 0.69 2.55 -13.51
C ILE A 52 0.50 1.56 -12.34
N LEU A 53 -0.74 1.26 -11.96
CA LEU A 53 -1.00 0.28 -10.89
C LEU A 53 -0.50 -1.13 -11.24
N GLY A 54 -0.54 -1.53 -12.51
CA GLY A 54 0.05 -2.77 -12.99
C GLY A 54 1.57 -2.87 -12.78
N MET A 55 2.24 -1.73 -12.61
CA MET A 55 3.68 -1.66 -12.32
C MET A 55 4.00 -1.82 -10.82
N LEU A 56 3.01 -2.06 -9.96
CA LEU A 56 3.21 -2.22 -8.51
C LEU A 56 4.24 -3.32 -8.18
N ALA A 57 4.06 -4.53 -8.73
CA ALA A 57 4.95 -5.65 -8.44
C ALA A 57 6.42 -5.40 -8.86
N PRO A 58 6.72 -4.96 -10.11
CA PRO A 58 8.11 -4.70 -10.51
C PRO A 58 8.74 -3.55 -9.71
N ILE A 59 8.00 -2.47 -9.43
CA ILE A 59 8.53 -1.35 -8.63
C ILE A 59 8.74 -1.76 -7.17
N ALA A 60 7.83 -2.54 -6.57
CA ALA A 60 7.98 -3.06 -5.22
C ALA A 60 9.20 -3.97 -5.07
N PHE A 61 9.46 -4.79 -6.08
CA PHE A 61 10.68 -5.58 -6.14
C PHE A 61 11.93 -4.70 -6.20
N MET A 62 11.96 -3.67 -7.05
CA MET A 62 13.07 -2.71 -7.10
C MET A 62 13.27 -2.00 -5.76
N MET A 63 12.18 -1.54 -5.14
CA MET A 63 12.20 -0.86 -3.84
C MET A 63 12.72 -1.77 -2.72
N SER A 64 12.39 -3.06 -2.74
CA SER A 64 12.91 -4.02 -1.76
C SER A 64 14.44 -4.13 -1.79
N LYS A 65 15.03 -4.11 -2.99
CA LYS A 65 16.49 -4.07 -3.17
C LYS A 65 17.09 -2.76 -2.67
N LEU A 66 16.43 -1.63 -2.95
CA LEU A 66 16.90 -0.31 -2.54
C LEU A 66 16.98 -0.19 -1.01
N ILE A 67 15.96 -0.67 -0.29
CA ILE A 67 15.91 -0.59 1.18
C ILE A 67 16.52 -1.82 1.89
N LYS A 68 17.13 -2.73 1.12
CA LYS A 68 17.77 -3.97 1.57
C LYS A 68 16.85 -4.82 2.47
N VAL A 69 15.68 -5.18 1.95
CA VAL A 69 14.73 -6.07 2.62
C VAL A 69 14.44 -7.30 1.77
N GLU A 70 14.08 -8.39 2.44
CA GLU A 70 13.65 -9.59 1.75
C GLU A 70 12.25 -9.37 1.16
N PHE A 71 12.15 -9.49 -0.16
CA PHE A 71 10.87 -9.35 -0.87
C PHE A 71 9.91 -10.51 -0.58
N SER A 72 10.43 -11.73 -0.43
CA SER A 72 9.65 -12.91 -0.10
C SER A 72 10.44 -13.84 0.80
N ILE A 73 9.84 -14.18 1.94
CA ILE A 73 10.47 -14.93 3.03
C ILE A 73 10.01 -16.40 2.92
N LYS A 74 10.61 -17.14 2.00
CA LYS A 74 10.10 -18.47 1.57
C LYS A 74 10.15 -19.54 2.65
N ASP A 75 11.06 -19.40 3.61
CA ASP A 75 11.24 -20.28 4.76
C ASP A 75 10.19 -20.07 5.86
N ASN A 76 9.51 -18.92 5.86
CA ASN A 76 8.41 -18.65 6.79
C ASN A 76 7.06 -19.12 6.19
N PRO A 77 6.35 -20.08 6.80
CA PRO A 77 5.07 -20.58 6.29
C PRO A 77 3.99 -19.49 6.11
N LEU A 78 4.06 -18.38 6.85
CA LEU A 78 3.12 -17.25 6.70
C LEU A 78 3.34 -16.47 5.39
N ASN A 79 4.46 -16.65 4.69
CA ASN A 79 4.68 -16.03 3.39
C ASN A 79 3.63 -16.46 2.35
N LYS A 80 3.08 -17.68 2.47
CA LYS A 80 1.94 -18.12 1.64
C LYS A 80 0.68 -17.29 1.94
N LEU A 81 0.42 -17.00 3.21
CA LEU A 81 -0.71 -16.16 3.61
C LEU A 81 -0.54 -14.72 3.09
N VAL A 82 0.66 -14.14 3.24
CA VAL A 82 0.99 -12.82 2.67
C VAL A 82 0.72 -12.78 1.18
N LEU A 83 1.15 -13.81 0.44
CA LEU A 83 0.92 -13.90 -1.00
C LEU A 83 -0.57 -13.95 -1.34
N VAL A 84 -1.37 -14.71 -0.59
CA VAL A 84 -2.83 -14.75 -0.77
C VAL A 84 -3.46 -13.39 -0.48
N LEU A 85 -3.04 -12.69 0.58
CA LEU A 85 -3.53 -11.36 0.90
C LEU A 85 -3.20 -10.35 -0.21
N VAL A 86 -1.98 -10.37 -0.75
CA VAL A 86 -1.60 -9.51 -1.89
C VAL A 86 -2.42 -9.87 -3.13
N ALA A 87 -2.57 -11.17 -3.44
CA ALA A 87 -3.34 -11.63 -4.59
C ALA A 87 -4.84 -11.25 -4.48
N ASN A 88 -5.40 -11.22 -3.28
CA ASN A 88 -6.78 -10.79 -3.04
C ASN A 88 -7.04 -9.36 -3.54
N GLN A 89 -6.03 -8.49 -3.58
CA GLN A 89 -6.21 -7.14 -4.13
C GLN A 89 -6.57 -7.14 -5.61
N VAL A 90 -6.12 -8.15 -6.36
CA VAL A 90 -6.45 -8.32 -7.79
C VAL A 90 -7.94 -8.54 -7.99
N LEU A 91 -8.63 -9.19 -7.05
CA LEU A 91 -10.08 -9.43 -7.14
C LEU A 91 -10.87 -8.11 -7.11
N TYR A 92 -10.34 -7.06 -6.48
CA TYR A 92 -11.00 -5.76 -6.47
C TYR A 92 -10.93 -5.02 -7.81
N ILE A 93 -10.15 -5.51 -8.77
CA ILE A 93 -10.10 -4.92 -10.12
C ILE A 93 -11.47 -4.94 -10.81
N PHE A 94 -12.32 -5.93 -10.51
CA PHE A 94 -13.67 -6.01 -11.07
C PHE A 94 -14.53 -4.81 -10.65
N ILE A 95 -14.38 -4.35 -9.40
CA ILE A 95 -15.06 -3.15 -8.91
C ILE A 95 -14.53 -1.92 -9.65
N ALA A 96 -13.21 -1.82 -9.83
CA ALA A 96 -12.60 -0.72 -10.56
C ALA A 96 -13.01 -0.68 -12.04
N MET A 97 -13.10 -1.83 -12.70
CA MET A 97 -13.58 -1.96 -14.10
C MET A 97 -15.05 -1.57 -14.24
N TRP A 98 -15.89 -1.92 -13.27
CA TRP A 98 -17.29 -1.50 -13.28
C TRP A 98 -17.41 0.03 -13.11
N ILE A 99 -16.67 0.61 -12.15
CA ILE A 99 -16.66 2.07 -11.94
C ILE A 99 -16.09 2.82 -13.14
N TYR A 100 -15.06 2.26 -13.80
CA TYR A 100 -14.49 2.83 -15.03
C TYR A 100 -15.58 3.10 -16.08
N GLN A 101 -16.60 2.24 -16.17
CA GLN A 101 -17.73 2.41 -17.09
C GLN A 101 -18.87 3.23 -16.48
N ALA A 102 -19.22 2.99 -15.22
CA ALA A 102 -20.39 3.59 -14.58
C ALA A 102 -20.17 5.05 -14.16
N VAL A 103 -19.05 5.36 -13.52
CA VAL A 103 -18.71 6.70 -13.02
C VAL A 103 -17.18 6.91 -13.16
N PRO A 104 -16.67 7.15 -14.38
CA PRO A 104 -15.24 7.15 -14.67
C PRO A 104 -14.43 8.11 -13.79
N ASP A 105 -14.99 9.26 -13.44
CA ASP A 105 -14.33 10.29 -12.63
C ASP A 105 -14.06 9.85 -11.19
N LYS A 106 -14.73 8.80 -10.70
CA LYS A 106 -14.61 8.32 -9.32
C LYS A 106 -13.75 7.06 -9.20
N MET A 107 -13.17 6.58 -10.30
CA MET A 107 -12.35 5.37 -10.30
C MET A 107 -11.15 5.47 -9.35
N ALA A 108 -10.41 6.58 -9.39
CA ALA A 108 -9.24 6.77 -8.53
C ALA A 108 -9.61 6.80 -7.03
N MET A 109 -10.75 7.40 -6.68
CA MET A 109 -11.29 7.34 -5.31
C MET A 109 -11.51 5.89 -4.88
N ILE A 110 -12.19 5.09 -5.70
CA ILE A 110 -12.50 3.69 -5.36
C ILE A 110 -11.22 2.86 -5.21
N ILE A 111 -10.24 3.05 -6.09
CA ILE A 111 -8.93 2.39 -5.98
C ILE A 111 -8.22 2.78 -4.67
N ALA A 112 -8.24 4.06 -4.30
CA ALA A 112 -7.66 4.53 -3.04
C ALA A 112 -8.38 3.98 -1.80
N VAL A 113 -9.72 3.86 -1.83
CA VAL A 113 -10.50 3.24 -0.74
C VAL A 113 -10.15 1.75 -0.61
N ILE A 114 -10.06 1.04 -1.75
CA ILE A 114 -9.64 -0.37 -1.79
C ILE A 114 -8.25 -0.53 -1.19
N PHE A 115 -7.30 0.32 -1.59
CA PHE A 115 -5.95 0.33 -1.03
C PHE A 115 -6.00 0.50 0.49
N GLY A 116 -6.69 1.52 0.99
CA GLY A 116 -6.83 1.76 2.43
C GLY A 116 -7.39 0.55 3.17
N ALA A 117 -8.47 -0.06 2.68
CA ALA A 117 -9.14 -1.18 3.34
C ALA A 117 -8.25 -2.44 3.33
N HIS A 118 -7.50 -2.63 2.26
CA HIS A 118 -6.57 -3.75 2.08
C HIS A 118 -5.38 -3.70 3.03
N LEU A 119 -5.07 -2.56 3.64
CA LEU A 119 -4.03 -2.47 4.67
C LEU A 119 -4.42 -3.19 5.98
N LEU A 120 -5.71 -3.38 6.26
CA LEU A 120 -6.19 -3.90 7.55
C LEU A 120 -5.62 -5.29 7.91
N PRO A 121 -5.66 -6.31 7.01
CA PRO A 121 -5.11 -7.63 7.30
C PRO A 121 -3.60 -7.59 7.56
N PHE A 122 -2.87 -6.66 6.95
CA PHE A 122 -1.44 -6.48 7.20
C PHE A 122 -1.14 -5.91 8.58
N GLY A 123 -2.07 -5.16 9.19
CA GLY A 123 -1.97 -4.77 10.59
C GLY A 123 -1.88 -5.99 11.51
N TRP A 124 -2.67 -7.03 11.21
CA TRP A 124 -2.56 -8.31 11.90
C TRP A 124 -1.27 -9.03 11.53
N VAL A 125 -0.97 -9.23 10.24
CA VAL A 125 0.24 -9.98 9.83
C VAL A 125 1.53 -9.39 10.42
N TYR A 126 1.68 -8.06 10.39
CA TYR A 126 2.89 -7.35 10.81
C TYR A 126 2.87 -6.82 12.25
N LYS A 127 1.82 -7.11 13.02
CA LYS A 127 1.62 -6.59 14.40
C LYS A 127 1.85 -5.07 14.48
N SER A 128 1.29 -4.35 13.51
CA SER A 128 1.57 -2.91 13.31
C SER A 128 0.34 -2.08 13.61
N LYS A 129 0.48 -1.10 14.51
CA LYS A 129 -0.58 -0.14 14.82
C LYS A 129 -0.78 0.83 13.66
N ALA A 130 0.32 1.23 13.01
CA ALA A 130 0.28 2.11 11.84
C ALA A 130 -0.64 1.53 10.74
N TYR A 131 -0.52 0.24 10.42
CA TYR A 131 -1.40 -0.42 9.43
C TYR A 131 -2.88 -0.37 9.83
N PHE A 132 -3.21 -0.69 11.09
CA PHE A 132 -4.61 -0.67 11.55
C PHE A 132 -5.22 0.73 11.48
N VAL A 133 -4.50 1.74 11.97
CA VAL A 133 -4.99 3.12 12.01
C VAL A 133 -5.09 3.70 10.60
N MET A 134 -4.03 3.57 9.80
CA MET A 134 -4.01 4.13 8.46
C MET A 134 -5.02 3.45 7.54
N SER A 135 -5.32 2.16 7.74
CA SER A 135 -6.36 1.49 6.96
C SER A 135 -7.71 2.17 7.09
N VAL A 136 -8.17 2.40 8.33
CA VAL A 136 -9.46 3.03 8.61
C VAL A 136 -9.46 4.50 8.19
N VAL A 137 -8.40 5.23 8.54
CA VAL A 137 -8.27 6.66 8.23
C VAL A 137 -8.26 6.91 6.73
N ILE A 138 -7.45 6.18 5.96
CA ILE A 138 -7.36 6.36 4.50
C ILE A 138 -8.70 6.03 3.86
N SER A 139 -9.31 4.88 4.18
CA SER A 139 -10.58 4.48 3.57
C SER A 139 -11.70 5.49 3.79
N ILE A 140 -11.86 5.98 5.02
CA ILE A 140 -12.92 6.96 5.34
C ILE A 140 -12.59 8.33 4.73
N ALA A 141 -11.36 8.83 4.92
CA ALA A 141 -10.97 10.16 4.44
C ALA A 141 -11.07 10.26 2.91
N ILE A 142 -10.58 9.25 2.19
CA ILE A 142 -10.65 9.23 0.72
C ILE A 142 -12.07 9.11 0.22
N LEU A 143 -12.94 8.36 0.89
CA LEU A 143 -14.34 8.30 0.51
C LEU A 143 -14.98 9.69 0.59
N LEU A 144 -14.80 10.39 1.71
CA LEU A 144 -15.35 11.74 1.92
C LEU A 144 -14.77 12.76 0.93
N ILE A 145 -13.46 12.73 0.73
CA ILE A 145 -12.75 13.64 -0.18
C ILE A 145 -13.10 13.32 -1.63
N GLY A 146 -13.13 12.06 -2.01
CA GLY A 146 -13.35 11.64 -3.40
C GLY A 146 -14.79 11.82 -3.86
N ILE A 147 -15.77 11.88 -2.96
CA ILE A 147 -17.15 12.26 -3.34
C ILE A 147 -17.20 13.73 -3.73
N THR A 148 -16.48 14.59 -3.02
CA THR A 148 -16.60 16.06 -3.09
C THR A 148 -15.58 16.73 -4.01
N PHE A 149 -14.36 16.19 -4.11
CA PHE A 149 -13.23 16.78 -4.81
C PHE A 149 -12.83 15.99 -6.06
N SER A 150 -11.93 16.58 -6.85
CA SER A 150 -11.40 16.00 -8.08
C SER A 150 -10.34 14.92 -7.80
N THR A 151 -10.05 14.09 -8.80
CA THR A 151 -9.02 13.05 -8.70
C THR A 151 -7.62 13.61 -8.39
N VAL A 152 -7.31 14.83 -8.84
CA VAL A 152 -6.03 15.49 -8.53
C VAL A 152 -5.88 15.70 -7.02
N ILE A 153 -6.95 16.12 -6.35
CA ILE A 153 -6.96 16.30 -4.89
C ILE A 153 -6.88 14.95 -4.19
N VAL A 154 -7.65 13.95 -4.65
CA VAL A 154 -7.59 12.59 -4.11
C VAL A 154 -6.18 12.00 -4.18
N ALA A 155 -5.53 12.10 -5.34
CA ALA A 155 -4.16 11.60 -5.53
C ALA A 155 -3.16 12.34 -4.65
N SER A 156 -3.28 13.67 -4.54
CA SER A 156 -2.40 14.49 -3.69
C SER A 156 -2.55 14.12 -2.21
N VAL A 157 -3.78 13.91 -1.75
CA VAL A 157 -4.07 13.48 -0.37
C VAL A 157 -3.54 12.06 -0.12
N MET A 158 -3.69 11.14 -1.08
CA MET A 158 -3.12 9.80 -0.97
C MET A 158 -1.61 9.82 -0.80
N ILE A 159 -0.89 10.60 -1.62
CA ILE A 159 0.57 10.77 -1.48
C ILE A 159 0.91 11.26 -0.06
N GLY A 160 0.18 12.25 0.44
CA GLY A 160 0.36 12.76 1.80
C GLY A 160 0.17 11.68 2.87
N PHE A 161 -0.91 10.91 2.80
CA PHE A 161 -1.17 9.82 3.75
C PHE A 161 -0.13 8.71 3.67
N GLU A 162 0.33 8.35 2.47
CA GLU A 162 1.32 7.29 2.30
C GLU A 162 2.71 7.72 2.79
N ILE A 163 3.09 8.98 2.63
CA ILE A 163 4.31 9.54 3.23
C ILE A 163 4.21 9.47 4.76
N LEU A 164 3.10 9.94 5.35
CA LEU A 164 2.88 9.85 6.80
C LEU A 164 2.94 8.40 7.27
N PHE A 165 2.33 7.49 6.52
CA PHE A 165 2.34 6.07 6.83
C PHE A 165 3.74 5.49 6.75
N ALA A 166 4.51 5.78 5.70
CA ALA A 166 5.88 5.31 5.53
C ALA A 166 6.79 5.81 6.66
N ILE A 167 6.62 7.07 7.11
CA ILE A 167 7.36 7.63 8.25
C ILE A 167 7.02 6.86 9.53
N TRP A 168 5.73 6.70 9.84
CA TRP A 168 5.28 6.00 11.04
C TRP A 168 5.76 4.54 11.04
N LEU A 169 5.60 3.84 9.92
CA LEU A 169 6.06 2.46 9.79
C LEU A 169 7.58 2.33 9.93
N SER A 170 8.33 3.32 9.42
CA SER A 170 9.78 3.39 9.61
C SER A 170 10.17 3.56 11.08
N MET A 171 9.39 4.32 11.86
CA MET A 171 9.58 4.45 13.30
C MET A 171 9.29 3.13 14.04
N GLU A 172 8.21 2.43 13.69
CA GLU A 172 7.89 1.10 14.25
C GLU A 172 8.97 0.06 13.92
N ASN A 173 9.61 0.16 12.76
CA ASN A 173 10.71 -0.74 12.38
C ASN A 173 12.00 -0.44 13.16
N LYS A 174 12.28 0.85 13.45
CA LYS A 174 13.43 1.24 14.27
C LYS A 174 13.28 0.77 15.72
N SER A 175 12.11 0.91 16.34
CA SER A 175 11.90 0.50 17.73
C SER A 175 12.16 -0.99 17.96
N VAL A 176 11.76 -1.85 17.01
CA VAL A 176 12.02 -3.29 17.08
C VAL A 176 13.51 -3.61 16.97
N SER A 177 14.23 -2.97 16.05
CA SER A 177 15.69 -3.19 15.89
C SER A 177 16.49 -2.83 17.16
N ILE A 178 16.03 -1.82 17.90
CA ILE A 178 16.67 -1.39 19.16
C ILE A 178 16.43 -2.45 20.25
N SER A 179 15.20 -2.98 20.37
CA SER A 179 14.88 -4.01 21.38
C SER A 179 15.64 -5.33 21.17
N THR A 180 15.82 -5.75 19.91
CA THR A 180 16.57 -6.98 19.60
C THR A 180 18.06 -6.84 19.88
N ASN A 181 18.65 -5.66 19.66
CA ASN A 181 20.06 -5.42 19.97
C ASN A 181 20.32 -5.32 21.48
N SER A 182 19.35 -4.87 22.29
CA SER A 182 19.49 -4.87 23.74
C SER A 182 19.43 -6.27 24.36
N SER A 183 18.61 -7.18 23.82
CA SER A 183 18.48 -8.55 24.36
C SER A 183 19.65 -9.47 24.02
N VAL A 184 20.48 -9.12 23.03
CA VAL A 184 21.69 -9.86 22.64
C VAL A 184 22.92 -9.38 23.43
N ARG A 185 22.85 -8.21 24.08
CA ARG A 185 23.94 -7.61 24.88
C ARG A 185 23.82 -7.84 26.39
N THR A 186 22.79 -8.53 26.84
CA THR A 186 22.55 -8.94 28.23
C THR A 186 22.63 -10.45 28.33
#